data_AF-A0A0T7BSI5-F1
#
_entry.id   AF-A0A0T7BSI5-F1
#
_cell.length_a   1.000
_cell.length_b   1.000
_cell.length_c   1.000
_cell.angle_alpha   90.00
_cell.angle_beta   90.00
_cell.angle_gamma   90.00
#
_symmetry.space_group_name_H-M   'P 1'
#
loop_
_entity.id
_entity.type
_entity.pdbx_description
1 polymer ?
#
loop_
_entity_poly.entity_id
_entity_poly.type
_entity_poly.pdbx_seq_one_letter_code
_entity_poly.pdbx_strand_id
1 'polypeptide(L)'
;MKSQISYDTQPALESIKANMLPPEAQKKMQCWIRSRHLICSGNFFVFETVDYSAVERFSQCVAALGGSVISVDPIDKIWMGDHRQVILYRAKASLHTPCHNLKQYWVKYGGFRTRFDPEA
;
A
#
# COMPACT_ATOMS: atom_id res chain seq x y z
N MET A 1 12.72 -17.59 -41.51
CA MET A 1 12.30 -16.45 -40.66
C MET A 1 12.18 -16.96 -39.24
N LYS A 2 13.12 -16.62 -38.36
CA LYS A 2 13.13 -17.03 -36.95
C LYS A 2 12.69 -15.82 -36.12
N SER A 3 11.51 -15.87 -35.52
CA SER A 3 11.08 -14.89 -34.52
C SER A 3 11.48 -15.37 -33.14
N GLN A 4 12.54 -14.81 -32.59
CA GLN A 4 12.81 -14.88 -31.15
C GLN A 4 11.91 -13.85 -30.47
N ILE A 5 10.99 -14.32 -29.64
CA ILE A 5 10.29 -13.46 -28.67
C ILE A 5 11.06 -13.61 -27.36
N SER A 6 11.89 -12.62 -27.06
CA SER A 6 12.55 -12.47 -25.76
C SER A 6 11.55 -11.85 -24.79
N TYR A 7 11.18 -12.58 -23.75
CA TYR A 7 10.48 -12.04 -22.59
C TYR A 7 11.51 -11.43 -21.63
N ASP A 8 12.04 -10.26 -21.97
CA ASP A 8 12.72 -9.36 -21.04
C ASP A 8 11.81 -8.14 -20.93
N THR A 9 11.28 -7.76 -19.77
CA THR A 9 12.08 -7.21 -18.69
C THR A 9 11.15 -7.10 -17.48
N GLN A 10 11.45 -7.80 -16.39
CA GLN A 10 10.94 -7.40 -15.08
C GLN A 10 11.45 -5.99 -14.82
N PRO A 11 10.60 -4.99 -14.51
CA PRO A 11 11.14 -3.70 -14.12
C PRO A 11 11.89 -3.94 -12.81
N ALA A 12 13.21 -3.80 -12.88
CA ALA A 12 14.06 -3.68 -11.73
C ALA A 12 13.41 -2.65 -10.80
N LEU A 13 13.22 -3.02 -9.53
CA LEU A 13 12.77 -2.15 -8.47
C LEU A 13 13.75 -0.98 -8.36
N GLU A 14 13.55 0.05 -9.20
CA GLU A 14 14.24 1.32 -9.07
C GLU A 14 14.01 1.79 -7.64
N SER A 15 15.11 2.02 -6.94
CA SER A 15 15.12 2.59 -5.60
C SER A 15 14.27 3.85 -5.60
N ILE A 16 13.01 3.73 -5.16
CA ILE A 16 12.09 4.85 -5.01
C ILE A 16 12.76 5.84 -4.07
N LYS A 17 13.32 6.92 -4.62
CA LYS A 17 13.85 8.02 -3.81
C LYS A 17 12.69 8.53 -2.95
N ALA A 18 12.88 8.51 -1.64
CA ALA A 18 11.91 9.05 -0.70
C ALA A 18 11.81 10.57 -0.90
N ASN A 19 10.87 11.00 -1.73
CA ASN A 19 10.58 12.42 -1.97
C ASN A 19 9.72 13.05 -0.84
N MET A 20 9.46 12.31 0.24
CA MET A 20 8.58 12.73 1.34
C MET A 20 9.35 12.73 2.66
N LEU A 21 9.10 13.74 3.50
CA LEU A 21 9.71 13.80 4.83
C LEU A 21 9.04 12.80 5.80
N PRO A 22 9.78 12.21 6.76
CA PRO A 22 9.21 11.23 7.68
C PRO A 22 7.96 11.70 8.46
N PRO A 23 7.88 12.94 8.98
CA PRO A 23 6.67 13.41 9.65
C PRO A 23 5.45 13.53 8.72
N GLU A 24 5.66 13.88 7.46
CA GLU A 24 4.60 13.96 6.45
C GLU A 24 4.09 12.57 6.08
N ALA A 25 5.02 11.63 5.88
CA ALA A 25 4.72 10.22 5.64
C ALA A 25 3.91 9.63 6.80
N GLN A 26 4.30 9.91 8.03
CA GLN A 26 3.58 9.46 9.22
C GLN A 26 2.16 10.03 9.27
N LYS A 27 1.97 11.34 9.06
CA LYS A 27 0.63 11.96 9.01
C LYS A 27 -0.24 11.34 7.91
N LYS A 28 0.35 11.05 6.75
CA LYS A 28 -0.37 10.42 5.63
C LYS A 28 -0.82 9.01 5.97
N MET A 29 0.07 8.19 6.55
CA MET A 29 -0.26 6.85 7.01
C MET A 29 -1.36 6.87 8.10
N GLN A 30 -1.31 7.81 9.04
CA GLN A 30 -2.36 7.99 10.05
C GLN A 30 -3.72 8.32 9.42
N CYS A 31 -3.76 9.16 8.40
CA CYS A 31 -5.00 9.42 7.66
C CYS A 31 -5.57 8.16 7.00
N TRP A 32 -4.73 7.32 6.39
CA TRP A 32 -5.17 6.05 5.80
C TRP A 32 -5.59 5.01 6.82
N ILE A 33 -4.99 5.01 8.01
CA ILE A 33 -5.44 4.20 9.14
C ILE A 33 -6.87 4.58 9.52
N ARG A 34 -7.15 5.87 9.71
CA ARG A 34 -8.49 6.35 10.09
C ARG A 34 -9.55 6.05 9.04
N SER A 35 -9.19 6.11 7.76
CA SER A 35 -10.11 5.78 6.66
C SER A 35 -10.15 4.29 6.31
N ARG A 36 -9.52 3.43 7.11
CA ARG A 36 -9.45 1.97 6.92
C ARG A 36 -8.91 1.54 5.55
N HIS A 37 -8.08 2.37 4.93
CA HIS A 37 -7.28 1.95 3.78
C HIS A 37 -6.00 1.22 4.20
N LEU A 38 -5.47 1.56 5.39
CA LEU A 38 -4.25 0.99 5.93
C LEU A 38 -4.54 0.26 7.24
N ILE A 39 -4.20 -1.03 7.30
CA ILE A 39 -4.34 -1.86 8.51
C ILE A 39 -3.01 -2.51 8.88
N CYS A 40 -2.88 -2.91 10.14
CA CYS A 40 -1.80 -3.81 10.56
C CYS A 40 -2.26 -5.27 10.46
N SER A 41 -1.44 -6.11 9.84
CA SER A 41 -1.62 -7.56 9.79
C SER A 41 -0.32 -8.24 10.27
N GLY A 42 -0.32 -8.66 11.54
CA GLY A 42 0.87 -9.14 12.23
C GLY A 42 1.96 -8.06 12.33
N ASN A 43 3.08 -8.28 11.64
CA ASN A 43 4.20 -7.34 11.55
C ASN A 43 4.16 -6.46 10.29
N PHE A 44 3.16 -6.63 9.45
CA PHE A 44 3.06 -5.93 8.18
C PHE A 44 1.98 -4.87 8.22
N PHE A 45 2.14 -3.88 7.34
CA PHE A 45 1.11 -2.95 6.97
C PHE A 45 0.50 -3.41 5.65
N VAL A 46 -0.82 -3.47 5.60
CA VAL A 46 -1.59 -3.81 4.41
C VAL A 46 -2.38 -2.58 3.99
N PHE A 47 -2.06 -2.07 2.81
CA PHE A 47 -2.71 -0.91 2.20
C PHE A 47 -3.57 -1.33 1.03
N GLU A 48 -4.82 -0.92 1.01
CA GLU A 48 -5.74 -1.21 -0.09
C GLU A 48 -6.31 0.06 -0.71
N THR A 49 -6.44 0.04 -2.03
CA THR A 49 -6.92 1.18 -2.80
C THR A 49 -7.32 0.77 -4.20
N VAL A 50 -8.24 1.53 -4.80
CA VAL A 50 -8.55 1.44 -6.25
C VAL A 50 -7.73 2.43 -7.10
N ASP A 51 -6.99 3.31 -6.44
CA ASP A 51 -6.12 4.31 -7.06
C ASP A 51 -4.66 3.85 -6.97
N TYR A 52 -4.08 3.45 -8.09
CA TYR A 52 -2.68 3.00 -8.16
C TYR A 52 -1.69 4.12 -7.76
N SER A 53 -2.00 5.38 -8.04
CA SER A 53 -1.14 6.49 -7.60
C SER A 53 -1.11 6.64 -6.08
N ALA A 54 -2.12 6.13 -5.36
CA ALA A 54 -2.08 6.04 -3.91
C ALA A 54 -1.15 4.91 -3.43
N VAL A 55 -1.00 3.84 -4.21
CA VAL A 55 0.01 2.79 -3.94
C VAL A 55 1.41 3.36 -4.06
N GLU A 56 1.70 4.13 -5.10
CA GLU A 56 3.01 4.79 -5.27
C GLU A 56 3.33 5.73 -4.10
N ARG A 57 2.34 6.54 -3.69
CA ARG A 57 2.45 7.41 -2.51
C ARG A 57 2.65 6.61 -1.23
N PHE A 58 1.99 5.45 -1.09
CA PHE A 58 2.21 4.55 0.04
C PHE A 58 3.64 4.01 0.06
N SER A 59 4.18 3.59 -1.08
CA SER A 59 5.56 3.13 -1.21
C SER A 59 6.57 4.22 -0.83
N GLN A 60 6.33 5.47 -1.23
CA GLN A 60 7.14 6.61 -0.81
C GLN A 60 7.07 6.84 0.71
N CYS A 61 5.88 6.74 1.32
CA CYS A 61 5.72 6.89 2.77
C CYS A 61 6.48 5.77 3.51
N VAL A 62 6.37 4.52 3.03
CA VAL A 62 7.07 3.37 3.60
C VAL A 62 8.58 3.59 3.54
N ALA A 63 9.12 3.99 2.38
CA ALA A 63 10.54 4.28 2.21
C ALA A 63 11.01 5.42 3.12
N ALA A 64 10.25 6.52 3.20
CA ALA A 64 10.54 7.66 4.07
C ALA A 64 10.58 7.30 5.57
N LEU A 65 9.84 6.27 5.98
CA LEU A 65 9.80 5.76 7.34
C LEU A 65 10.82 4.64 7.61
N GLY A 66 11.71 4.34 6.64
CA GLY A 66 12.73 3.31 6.76
C GLY A 66 12.20 1.88 6.55
N GLY A 67 11.03 1.73 5.95
CA GLY A 67 10.44 0.45 5.59
C GLY A 67 10.76 -0.01 4.17
N SER A 68 10.18 -1.14 3.79
CA SER A 68 10.17 -1.64 2.41
C SER A 68 8.80 -2.19 2.05
N VAL A 69 8.39 -1.94 0.80
CA VAL A 69 7.22 -2.58 0.19
C VAL A 69 7.63 -3.97 -0.28
N ILE A 70 6.88 -4.98 0.14
CA ILE A 70 7.14 -6.39 -0.12
C ILE A 70 6.42 -6.84 -1.40
N SER A 71 5.16 -6.45 -1.55
CA SER A 71 4.37 -6.79 -2.73
C SER A 71 3.32 -5.73 -3.03
N VAL A 72 2.91 -5.67 -4.29
CA VAL A 72 1.77 -4.91 -4.79
C VAL A 72 1.00 -5.83 -5.73
N ASP A 73 -0.19 -6.23 -5.32
CA ASP A 73 -0.97 -7.25 -6.01
C ASP A 73 -2.37 -6.71 -6.36
N PRO A 74 -2.87 -6.92 -7.59
CA PRO A 74 -4.29 -6.74 -7.88
C PRO A 74 -5.06 -7.89 -7.23
N ILE A 75 -5.92 -7.60 -6.27
CA ILE A 75 -6.61 -8.64 -5.46
C ILE A 75 -8.08 -8.84 -5.84
N ASP A 76 -8.72 -7.83 -6.43
CA ASP A 76 -10.12 -7.92 -6.82
C ASP A 76 -10.50 -6.87 -7.88
N LYS A 77 -11.73 -6.92 -8.39
CA LYS A 77 -12.39 -5.86 -9.16
C LYS A 77 -13.66 -5.43 -8.45
N ILE A 78 -13.72 -4.17 -8.04
CA ILE A 78 -14.92 -3.61 -7.42
C ILE A 78 -15.71 -2.76 -8.41
N TRP A 79 -17.03 -2.78 -8.26
CA TRP A 79 -17.94 -1.92 -9.01
C TRP A 79 -17.93 -0.51 -8.42
N MET A 80 -17.70 0.48 -9.27
CA MET A 80 -17.91 1.90 -8.98
C MET A 80 -19.09 2.40 -9.80
N GLY A 81 -20.26 2.48 -9.15
CA GLY A 81 -21.53 2.72 -9.83
C GLY A 81 -21.92 1.54 -10.72
N ASP A 82 -22.83 1.79 -11.65
CA ASP A 82 -23.52 0.71 -12.37
C ASP A 82 -22.70 0.12 -13.54
N HIS A 83 -21.71 0.85 -14.05
CA HIS A 83 -21.08 0.52 -15.34
C HIS A 83 -19.55 0.43 -15.30
N ARG A 84 -18.90 0.78 -14.19
CA ARG A 84 -17.44 0.85 -14.11
C ARG A 84 -16.91 -0.15 -13.11
N GLN A 85 -16.08 -1.08 -13.58
CA GLN A 85 -15.23 -1.88 -12.72
C GLN A 85 -13.87 -1.22 -12.56
N VAL A 86 -13.32 -1.25 -11.36
CA VAL A 86 -11.95 -0.80 -11.06
C VAL A 86 -11.21 -1.89 -10.29
N ILE A 87 -9.91 -1.98 -10.53
CA ILE A 87 -9.05 -2.95 -9.85
C ILE A 87 -8.81 -2.48 -8.42
N LEU A 88 -9.00 -3.37 -7.46
CA LEU A 88 -8.56 -3.20 -6.08
C LEU A 88 -7.13 -3.72 -5.95
N TYR A 89 -6.22 -2.82 -5.59
CA TYR A 89 -4.83 -3.14 -5.32
C TYR A 89 -4.61 -3.32 -3.82
N ARG A 90 -3.76 -4.29 -3.47
CA ARG A 90 -3.25 -4.49 -2.12
C ARG A 90 -1.73 -4.35 -2.16
N ALA A 91 -1.20 -3.43 -1.37
CA ALA A 91 0.23 -3.31 -1.11
C ALA A 91 0.55 -3.80 0.29
N LYS A 92 1.56 -4.67 0.40
CA LYS A 92 2.05 -5.18 1.68
C LYS A 92 3.43 -4.59 1.96
N ALA A 93 3.64 -4.04 3.14
CA ALA A 93 4.91 -3.44 3.53
C ALA A 93 5.35 -3.85 4.93
N SER A 94 6.66 -3.84 5.15
CA SER A 94 7.28 -3.94 6.47
C SER A 94 7.93 -2.60 6.82
N LEU A 95 7.75 -2.14 8.04
CA LEU A 95 8.55 -1.05 8.60
C LEU A 95 9.66 -1.71 9.43
N HIS A 96 10.92 -1.57 9.00
CA HIS A 96 12.08 -2.22 9.66
C HIS A 96 12.39 -1.62 11.03
N THR A 97 11.88 -0.43 11.33
CA THR A 97 12.07 0.21 12.62
C THR A 97 11.04 -0.33 13.62
N PRO A 98 11.48 -1.02 14.70
CA PRO A 98 10.60 -1.33 15.80
C PRO A 98 10.14 0.00 16.41
N CYS A 99 8.86 0.07 16.81
CA CYS A 99 8.31 1.20 17.58
C CYS A 99 7.95 2.48 16.80
N HIS A 100 7.54 2.38 15.53
CA HIS A 100 6.77 3.50 14.96
C HIS A 100 5.46 3.67 15.71
N ASN A 101 5.19 4.90 16.18
CA ASN A 101 3.92 5.31 16.81
C ASN A 101 2.68 4.95 15.94
N LEU A 102 2.88 4.59 14.67
CA LEU A 102 1.84 4.10 13.76
C LEU A 102 1.15 2.82 14.23
N LYS A 103 1.87 1.84 14.81
CA LYS A 103 1.21 0.61 15.29
C LYS A 103 0.30 0.92 16.48
N GLN A 104 0.78 1.74 17.41
CA GLN A 104 -0.02 2.22 18.54
C GLN A 104 -1.20 3.08 18.07
N TYR A 105 -0.97 3.94 17.07
CA TYR A 105 -2.01 4.76 16.47
C TYR A 105 -3.09 3.91 15.78
N TRP A 106 -2.69 2.86 15.05
CA TRP A 106 -3.62 1.90 14.45
C TRP A 106 -4.43 1.16 15.51
N VAL A 107 -3.82 0.71 16.61
CA VAL A 107 -4.58 0.11 17.73
C VAL A 107 -5.65 1.07 18.28
N LYS A 108 -5.35 2.38 18.31
CA LYS A 108 -6.26 3.39 18.86
C LYS A 108 -7.34 3.86 17.89
N TYR A 109 -7.04 3.97 16.60
CA TYR A 109 -7.89 4.66 15.62
C TYR A 109 -8.16 3.87 14.33
N GLY A 110 -7.53 2.71 14.17
CA GLY A 110 -7.67 1.86 13.00
C GLY A 110 -8.80 0.84 13.14
N GLY A 111 -8.85 -0.07 12.17
CA GLY A 111 -9.72 -1.24 12.20
C GLY A 111 -8.95 -2.51 11.83
N PHE A 112 -9.54 -3.66 12.13
CA PHE A 112 -9.00 -4.98 11.77
C PHE A 112 -9.23 -5.34 10.31
N ARG A 113 -10.17 -4.66 9.66
CA ARG A 113 -10.58 -4.86 8.27
C ARG A 113 -10.39 -3.57 7.48
N THR A 114 -10.09 -3.70 6.20
CA THR A 114 -10.06 -2.55 5.30
C THR A 114 -11.49 -2.14 4.97
N ARG A 115 -11.68 -0.92 4.46
CA ARG A 115 -12.99 -0.45 3.99
C ARG A 115 -13.53 -1.18 2.75
N PHE A 116 -12.69 -2.01 2.11
CA PHE A 116 -13.04 -2.76 0.91
C PHE A 116 -13.43 -4.21 1.24
N ASP A 117 -13.30 -4.60 2.51
CA ASP A 117 -13.80 -5.88 2.99
C ASP A 117 -15.34 -5.87 2.89
N PRO A 118 -15.97 -6.88 2.26
CA PRO A 118 -17.42 -6.94 2.06
C PRO A 118 -18.25 -6.86 3.36
N GLU A 119 -17.64 -7.17 4.50
CA GLU A 119 -18.28 -7.18 5.81
C GLU A 119 -17.84 -6.00 6.73
N ALA A 120 -17.33 -4.90 6.15
CA ALA A 120 -16.78 -3.75 6.89
C ALA A 120 -17.67 -2.50 6.97
#